data_AF-A0A1H9JG11-F1
#
_entry.id   AF-A0A1H9JG11-F1
#
_cell.length_a   1.000
_cell.length_b   1.000
_cell.length_c   1.000
_cell.angle_alpha   90.00
_cell.angle_beta   90.00
_cell.angle_gamma   90.00
#
_symmetry.space_group_name_H-M   'P 1'
#
loop_
_entity.id
_entity.type
_entity.pdbx_description
1 polymer ?
#
loop_
_entity_poly.entity_id
_entity_poly.type
_entity_poly.pdbx_seq_one_letter_code
_entity_poly.pdbx_strand_id
1 'polypeptide(L)'
;QQKAYTREKLSEEKTGELYGKRKVDVEPVFGFLKANLRFSRMSVRGKEKVKNELGFAFMAVNLRKFTTMNAKTSWAYNETKQKKGTKPYFLWLVPFLRYFRLVMSQPL
;
A
#
# COMPACT_ATOMS: atom_id res chain seq x y z
N GLN A 1 43.32 -4.09 12.22
CA GLN A 1 43.72 -4.74 10.94
C GLN A 1 42.52 -5.04 10.04
N GLN A 2 41.49 -5.79 10.47
CA GLN A 2 40.30 -6.09 9.64
C GLN A 2 39.60 -4.86 9.02
N LYS A 3 39.36 -3.79 9.79
CA LYS A 3 38.67 -2.57 9.28
C LYS A 3 39.42 -1.89 8.12
N ALA A 4 40.75 -1.89 8.16
CA ALA A 4 41.57 -1.31 7.10
C ALA A 4 41.51 -2.17 5.83
N TYR A 5 41.64 -3.49 5.99
CA TYR A 5 41.48 -4.46 4.91
C TYR A 5 40.09 -4.40 4.24
N THR A 6 39.02 -4.26 5.03
CA THR A 6 37.66 -4.10 4.49
C THR A 6 37.52 -2.79 3.71
N ARG A 7 38.10 -1.69 4.20
CA ARG A 7 38.09 -0.41 3.47
C ARG A 7 38.82 -0.52 2.14
N GLU A 8 39.99 -1.13 2.13
CA GLU A 8 40.78 -1.37 0.91
C GLU A 8 40.01 -2.20 -0.12
N LYS A 9 39.35 -3.28 0.33
CA LYS A 9 38.50 -4.11 -0.54
C LYS A 9 37.25 -3.40 -1.05
N LEU A 10 36.65 -2.50 -0.26
CA LEU A 10 35.50 -1.71 -0.67
C LEU A 10 35.87 -0.51 -1.56
N SER A 11 37.11 -0.03 -1.50
CA SER A 11 37.62 1.05 -2.34
C SER A 11 38.01 0.61 -3.76
N GLU A 12 38.13 -0.70 -4.01
CA GLU A 12 38.33 -1.23 -5.34
C GLU A 12 37.11 -0.92 -6.23
N GLU A 13 37.32 -0.32 -7.41
CA GLU A 13 36.28 0.22 -8.30
C GLU A 13 35.16 -0.80 -8.57
N LYS A 14 35.52 -2.02 -8.99
CA LYS A 14 34.57 -3.12 -9.26
C LYS A 14 33.75 -3.51 -8.03
N THR A 15 34.38 -3.55 -6.86
CA THR A 15 33.73 -3.95 -5.61
C THR A 15 32.85 -2.82 -5.06
N GLY A 16 33.27 -1.57 -5.23
CA GLY A 16 32.53 -0.36 -4.87
C GLY A 16 31.22 -0.23 -5.65
N GLU A 17 31.24 -0.44 -6.96
CA GLU A 17 30.02 -0.46 -7.78
C GLU A 17 29.02 -1.53 -7.32
N LEU A 18 29.51 -2.74 -7.06
CA LEU A 18 28.69 -3.87 -6.61
C LEU A 18 28.14 -3.64 -5.20
N TYR A 19 28.90 -2.97 -4.34
CA TYR A 19 28.45 -2.52 -3.03
C TYR A 19 27.34 -1.46 -3.15
N GLY A 20 27.50 -0.48 -4.03
CA GLY A 20 26.47 0.53 -4.31
C GLY A 20 25.15 -0.07 -4.79
N LYS A 21 25.20 -0.98 -5.77
CA LYS A 21 24.00 -1.69 -6.28
C LYS A 21 23.24 -2.43 -5.17
N ARG A 22 23.96 -3.11 -4.28
CA ARG A 22 23.33 -3.84 -3.16
C ARG A 22 22.58 -2.94 -2.18
N LYS A 23 23.04 -1.72 -1.95
CA LYS A 23 22.33 -0.75 -1.10
C LYS A 23 21.00 -0.29 -1.69
N VAL A 24 20.91 -0.22 -3.01
CA VAL A 24 19.70 0.24 -3.70
C VAL A 24 18.74 -0.92 -3.91
N ASP A 25 19.24 -2.10 -4.26
CA ASP A 25 18.37 -3.21 -4.68
C ASP A 25 18.12 -4.21 -3.55
N VAL A 26 19.19 -4.72 -2.94
CA VAL A 26 19.14 -5.88 -2.05
C VAL A 26 18.71 -5.46 -0.64
N GLU A 27 19.37 -4.46 -0.06
CA GLU A 27 19.12 -4.02 1.32
C GLU A 27 17.66 -3.55 1.54
N PRO A 28 17.04 -2.76 0.66
CA PRO A 28 15.68 -2.28 0.88
C PRO A 28 14.66 -3.42 0.85
N VAL A 29 14.86 -4.42 -0.02
CA VAL A 29 13.99 -5.61 -0.09
C VAL A 29 14.08 -6.41 1.21
N PHE A 30 15.28 -6.66 1.72
CA PHE A 30 15.45 -7.37 3.00
C PHE A 30 14.93 -6.56 4.20
N GLY A 31 15.12 -5.24 4.20
CA GLY A 31 14.56 -4.34 5.21
C GLY A 31 13.02 -4.39 5.20
N PHE A 32 12.43 -4.36 4.01
CA PHE A 32 10.98 -4.48 3.84
C PHE A 32 10.46 -5.80 4.39
N LEU A 33 11.07 -6.94 4.04
CA LEU A 33 10.68 -8.26 4.54
C LEU A 33 10.74 -8.34 6.07
N LYS A 34 11.81 -7.81 6.67
CA LYS A 34 11.96 -7.78 8.14
C LYS A 34 10.88 -6.92 8.81
N ALA A 35 10.66 -5.71 8.32
CA ALA A 35 9.70 -4.77 8.92
C ALA A 35 8.24 -5.22 8.73
N ASN A 36 7.90 -5.74 7.54
CA ASN A 36 6.51 -6.00 7.16
C ASN A 36 6.04 -7.43 7.42
N LEU A 37 6.92 -8.42 7.26
CA LEU A 37 6.58 -9.83 7.45
C LEU A 37 7.24 -10.43 8.69
N ARG A 38 7.97 -9.62 9.48
CA ARG A 38 8.79 -10.10 10.62
C ARG A 38 9.76 -11.21 10.23
N PHE A 39 10.19 -11.22 8.97
CA PHE A 39 11.05 -12.25 8.41
C PHE A 39 12.51 -12.04 8.83
N SER A 40 12.86 -12.44 10.04
CA SER A 40 14.18 -12.21 10.64
C SER A 40 15.18 -13.33 10.35
N ARG A 41 14.71 -14.55 10.09
CA ARG A 41 15.52 -15.75 9.93
C ARG A 41 14.86 -16.73 8.95
N MET A 42 15.68 -17.38 8.13
CA MET A 42 15.26 -18.52 7.32
C MET A 42 14.98 -19.73 8.21
N SER A 43 13.83 -20.36 8.05
CA SER A 43 13.46 -21.59 8.74
C SER A 43 14.25 -22.79 8.21
N VAL A 44 14.62 -22.79 6.93
CA VAL A 44 15.28 -23.94 6.29
C VAL A 44 16.75 -23.67 6.00
N ARG A 45 17.52 -24.77 5.87
CA ARG A 45 18.94 -24.76 5.47
C ARG A 45 19.09 -25.42 4.11
N GLY A 46 20.09 -25.00 3.34
CA GLY A 46 20.36 -25.46 1.97
C GLY A 46 19.85 -24.49 0.90
N LYS A 47 20.63 -24.29 -0.16
CA LYS A 47 20.42 -23.23 -1.17
C LYS A 47 19.04 -23.30 -1.82
N GLU A 48 18.61 -24.49 -2.26
CA GLU A 48 17.32 -24.67 -2.93
C GLU A 48 16.13 -24.38 -2.01
N LYS A 49 16.19 -24.90 -0.77
CA LYS A 49 15.11 -24.71 0.21
C LYS A 49 14.97 -23.22 0.59
N VAL A 50 16.10 -22.54 0.80
CA VAL A 50 16.16 -21.10 1.10
C VAL A 50 15.57 -20.29 -0.06
N LYS A 51 15.84 -20.67 -1.31
CA LYS A 51 15.25 -20.03 -2.50
C LYS A 51 13.72 -20.16 -2.49
N ASN A 52 13.19 -21.33 -2.16
CA ASN A 52 11.75 -21.55 -2.09
C ASN A 52 11.10 -20.73 -0.95
N GLU A 53 11.72 -20.71 0.23
CA GLU A 53 11.23 -19.93 1.37
C GLU A 53 11.18 -18.42 1.05
N LEU A 54 12.21 -17.87 0.40
CA LEU A 54 12.20 -16.49 -0.08
C LEU A 54 11.10 -16.26 -1.13
N GLY A 55 10.88 -17.22 -2.03
CA GLY A 55 9.79 -17.16 -3.01
C GLY A 55 8.42 -17.01 -2.34
N PHE A 56 8.15 -17.77 -1.28
CA PHE A 56 6.91 -17.64 -0.50
C PHE A 56 6.83 -16.29 0.21
N ALA A 57 7.92 -15.79 0.79
CA ALA A 57 7.94 -14.49 1.43
C ALA A 57 7.56 -13.38 0.43
N PHE A 58 8.12 -13.40 -0.78
CA PHE A 58 7.78 -12.45 -1.84
C PHE A 58 6.33 -12.60 -2.32
N MET A 59 5.82 -13.83 -2.41
CA MET A 59 4.43 -14.07 -2.75
C MET A 59 3.48 -13.45 -1.71
N ALA A 60 3.77 -13.60 -0.42
CA ALA A 60 3.01 -12.97 0.65
C ALA A 60 3.02 -11.43 0.53
N VAL A 61 4.16 -10.82 0.17
CA VAL A 61 4.24 -9.38 -0.11
C VAL A 61 3.33 -8.98 -1.27
N ASN A 62 3.36 -9.74 -2.36
CA ASN A 62 2.54 -9.46 -3.53
C ASN A 62 1.05 -9.58 -3.22
N LEU A 63 0.63 -10.59 -2.46
CA LEU A 63 -0.76 -10.74 -2.02
C LEU A 63 -1.23 -9.57 -1.14
N ARG A 64 -0.38 -9.08 -0.23
CA ARG A 64 -0.68 -7.90 0.59
C ARG A 64 -0.83 -6.62 -0.26
N LYS A 65 -0.02 -6.47 -1.31
CA LYS A 65 -0.18 -5.37 -2.29
C LYS A 65 -1.48 -5.50 -3.07
N PHE A 66 -1.76 -6.71 -3.58
CA PHE A 66 -2.96 -7.00 -4.37
C PHE A 66 -4.26 -6.72 -3.60
N THR A 67 -4.36 -7.20 -2.35
CA THR A 67 -5.51 -6.95 -1.48
C THR A 67 -5.73 -5.44 -1.22
N THR A 68 -4.65 -4.70 -0.97
CA THR A 68 -4.71 -3.24 -0.78
C THR A 68 -5.18 -2.52 -2.04
N MET A 69 -4.70 -2.95 -3.22
CA MET A 69 -5.12 -2.38 -4.50
C MET A 69 -6.60 -2.64 -4.78
N ASN A 70 -7.06 -3.87 -4.58
CA ASN A 70 -8.47 -4.22 -4.77
C ASN A 70 -9.39 -3.45 -3.83
N ALA A 71 -8.97 -3.26 -2.57
CA ALA A 71 -9.68 -2.42 -1.63
C ALA A 71 -9.77 -0.98 -2.15
N LYS A 72 -8.67 -0.36 -2.59
CA LYS A 72 -8.71 1.01 -3.16
C LYS A 72 -9.65 1.12 -4.36
N THR A 73 -9.60 0.15 -5.26
CA THR A 73 -10.51 0.10 -6.42
C THR A 73 -11.97 -0.02 -5.99
N SER A 74 -12.28 -0.85 -4.98
CA SER A 74 -13.64 -0.97 -4.47
C SER A 74 -14.11 0.28 -3.73
N TRP A 75 -13.25 0.93 -2.95
CA TRP A 75 -13.53 2.22 -2.31
C TRP A 75 -13.82 3.31 -3.35
N ALA A 76 -12.96 3.45 -4.37
CA ALA A 76 -13.16 4.41 -5.46
C ALA A 76 -14.45 4.13 -6.25
N TYR A 77 -14.76 2.86 -6.50
CA TYR A 77 -16.02 2.45 -7.12
C TYR A 77 -17.24 2.84 -6.26
N ASN A 78 -17.18 2.60 -4.94
CA ASN A 78 -18.28 2.92 -4.03
C ASN A 78 -18.49 4.43 -3.84
N GLU A 79 -17.44 5.25 -3.84
CA GLU A 79 -17.56 6.71 -3.82
C GLU A 79 -18.27 7.24 -5.06
N THR A 80 -17.92 6.74 -6.25
CA THR A 80 -18.59 7.16 -7.49
C THR A 80 -20.05 6.71 -7.55
N LYS A 81 -20.39 5.57 -6.94
CA LYS A 81 -21.78 5.07 -6.83
C LYS A 81 -22.61 5.89 -5.83
N GLN A 82 -22.06 6.28 -4.67
CA GLN A 82 -22.75 7.18 -3.73
C GLN A 82 -23.08 8.52 -4.38
N LYS A 83 -22.17 9.11 -5.16
CA LYS A 83 -22.41 10.38 -5.89
C LYS A 83 -23.48 10.28 -6.98
N LYS A 84 -23.74 9.08 -7.52
CA LYS A 84 -24.82 8.84 -8.50
C LYS A 84 -26.17 8.45 -7.85
N GLY A 85 -26.19 8.13 -6.56
CA GLY A 85 -27.35 7.61 -5.84
C GLY A 85 -28.17 8.63 -5.04
N THR A 86 -27.65 9.82 -4.78
CA THR A 86 -28.43 10.91 -4.14
C THR A 86 -29.27 11.64 -5.17
N LYS A 87 -30.52 11.18 -5.39
CA LYS A 87 -31.52 12.00 -6.08
C LYS A 87 -31.84 13.22 -5.21
N PRO A 88 -31.97 14.44 -5.78
CA PRO A 88 -32.22 15.66 -5.02
C PRO A 88 -33.69 15.79 -4.63
N TYR A 89 -34.29 14.77 -4.00
CA TYR A 89 -35.64 14.89 -3.43
C TYR A 89 -35.69 15.94 -2.31
N PHE A 90 -34.54 16.28 -1.73
CA PHE A 90 -34.39 17.39 -0.78
C PHE A 90 -34.58 18.78 -1.43
N LEU A 91 -34.30 18.97 -2.72
CA LEU A 91 -34.48 20.25 -3.43
C LEU A 91 -35.94 20.52 -3.84
N TRP A 92 -36.78 19.48 -3.96
CA TRP A 92 -38.21 19.61 -4.30
C TRP A 92 -39.12 19.83 -3.09
N LEU A 93 -38.69 19.45 -1.89
CA LEU A 93 -39.48 19.64 -0.66
C LEU A 93 -39.47 21.09 -0.14
N VAL A 94 -38.41 21.86 -0.43
CA VAL A 94 -38.28 23.26 0.00
C VAL A 94 -39.41 24.16 -0.55
N PRO A 95 -39.77 24.13 -1.86
CA PRO A 95 -40.89 24.92 -2.36
C PRO A 95 -42.25 24.44 -1.84
N PHE A 96 -42.44 23.12 -1.63
CA PHE A 96 -43.68 22.58 -1.05
C PHE A 96 -43.91 23.08 0.37
N LEU A 97 -42.89 23.03 1.23
CA LEU A 97 -42.97 23.55 2.60
C LEU A 97 -43.16 25.08 2.63
N ARG A 98 -42.61 25.81 1.66
CA ARG A 98 -42.80 27.26 1.54
C ARG A 98 -44.23 27.63 1.13
N TYR A 99 -44.83 26.87 0.22
CA TYR A 99 -46.21 27.07 -0.21
C TYR A 99 -47.21 26.68 0.89
N PHE A 100 -46.97 25.56 1.57
CA PHE A 100 -47.78 25.12 2.70
C PHE A 100 -47.80 26.15 3.84
N ARG A 101 -46.64 26.73 4.17
CA ARG A 101 -46.55 27.82 5.16
C ARG A 101 -47.30 29.09 4.72
N LEU A 102 -47.34 29.40 3.43
CA LEU A 102 -48.09 30.55 2.89
C LEU A 102 -49.60 30.34 2.97
N VAL A 103 -50.09 29.14 2.65
CA VAL A 103 -51.52 28.78 2.72
C VAL A 103 -52.04 28.84 4.16
N MET A 104 -51.24 28.43 5.14
CA MET A 104 -51.64 28.43 6.55
C MET A 104 -51.52 29.82 7.23
N SER A 105 -50.98 30.84 6.57
CA SER A 105 -50.83 32.20 7.11
C SER A 105 -51.97 33.15 6.73
N GLN A 106 -52.99 32.69 6.00
CA GLN A 106 -54.13 33.54 5.64
C GLN A 106 -55.20 33.50 6.75
N PRO A 107 -55.62 34.65 7.31
CA PRO A 107 -56.75 34.70 8.22
C PRO A 107 -58.07 34.43 7.46
N LEU A 108 -59.02 33.78 8.12
CA LEU A 108 -60.31 33.35 7.57
C LEU A 108 -61.18 34.54 7.13
#